data_AF-E1X1H3-F1
#
_entry.id   AF-E1X1H3-F1
#
_cell.length_a   1.000
_cell.length_b   1.000
_cell.length_c   1.000
_cell.angle_alpha   90.00
_cell.angle_beta   90.00
_cell.angle_gamma   90.00
#
_symmetry.space_group_name_H-M   'P 1'
#
loop_
_entity.id
_entity.type
_entity.pdbx_description
1 polymer ?
#
loop_
_entity_poly.entity_id
_entity_poly.type
_entity_poly.pdbx_seq_one_letter_code
_entity_poly.pdbx_strand_id
1 'polypeptide(L)'
;MNTIKLLLPLLIASNLSATEIEVKEQDESLISHKFNVRVMDANFESKNTEMTLDFRSKGSITYKGAPPVVSFKESRVCDFNLYGELSTRIGDELTVIEKSAIEKYSDQMLEPERILKNFRAFTLPNSYQGLPCQKAIFVANAYKNKSLFRRSLELDSEKEALILNSFTSPSESTLFIYPLFEIDEQLKTIVENSIVNNVYKRVWNRDAIDYELLDAEQFKDSEDWGYELQYAQAELKNSDLSKDIDLKMNAITEQNILVDNLIEDFWVDHCLNTEIDYEFYELSTCRDLNNRRETHSGIFHSILDNQRSSATKRCQSLTSIENRSFMKSAGEKCIEMTKAGFYGQETKDEFSNITRNIQILEYSVVQNNIDIKNYETLAKLVKSDSVLHSEILQRSELGRKILESVDWTHQLFYQGNIELNFDEDKLKEILRRRRIYPEILNPLGNNGPRNPLGPENPIYLERNFMQRNSSGSTTVLNIPARR
;
A
#
# COMPACT_ATOMS: atom_id res chain seq x y z
N MET A 1 4.01 25.63 70.76
CA MET A 1 5.16 24.90 70.17
C MET A 1 5.16 23.39 70.48
N ASN A 2 4.01 22.71 70.63
CA ASN A 2 3.98 21.28 71.00
C ASN A 2 3.54 20.32 69.87
N THR A 3 2.87 20.81 68.82
CA THR A 3 2.43 19.97 67.70
C THR A 3 3.59 19.56 66.77
N ILE A 4 4.59 20.42 66.56
CA ILE A 4 5.77 20.10 65.71
C ILE A 4 6.65 19.02 66.35
N LYS A 5 6.79 19.00 67.69
CA LYS A 5 7.57 17.98 68.41
C LYS A 5 6.89 16.61 68.47
N LEU A 6 5.57 16.54 68.33
CA LEU A 6 4.80 15.29 68.24
C LEU A 6 4.71 14.73 66.81
N LEU A 7 4.79 15.60 65.80
CA LEU A 7 4.84 15.19 64.40
C LEU A 7 6.23 14.68 63.97
N LEU A 8 7.32 15.14 64.61
CA LEU A 8 8.68 14.71 64.27
C LEU A 8 8.91 13.19 64.42
N PRO A 9 8.54 12.54 65.54
CA PRO A 9 8.67 11.09 65.69
C PRO A 9 7.78 10.32 64.72
N LEU A 10 6.61 10.87 64.35
CA LEU A 10 5.70 10.29 63.37
C LEU A 10 6.22 10.42 61.93
N LEU A 11 6.87 11.54 61.59
CA LEU A 11 7.58 11.74 60.31
C LEU A 11 8.86 10.90 60.22
N ILE A 12 9.57 10.73 61.34
CA ILE A 12 10.73 9.83 61.44
C ILE A 12 10.27 8.36 61.37
N ALA A 13 9.17 7.99 62.01
CA ALA A 13 8.58 6.66 61.94
C ALA A 13 8.00 6.35 60.56
N SER A 14 7.42 7.32 59.86
CA SER A 14 6.97 7.14 58.46
C SER A 14 8.13 7.08 57.47
N ASN A 15 9.27 7.69 57.77
CA ASN A 15 10.51 7.55 56.98
C ASN A 15 11.32 6.28 57.33
N LEU A 16 11.05 5.63 58.47
CA LEU A 16 11.70 4.39 58.90
C LEU A 16 11.14 3.13 58.23
N SER A 17 10.06 3.25 57.46
CA SER A 17 9.49 2.16 56.67
C SER A 17 9.60 2.39 55.16
N ALA A 18 10.63 3.13 54.71
CA ALA A 18 11.10 2.93 53.35
C ALA A 18 11.81 1.56 53.34
N THR A 19 11.05 0.49 53.08
CA THR A 19 11.65 -0.79 52.68
C THR A 19 12.41 -0.52 51.39
N GLU A 20 13.71 -0.27 51.52
CA GLU A 20 14.61 -0.24 50.38
C GLU A 20 14.56 -1.62 49.72
N ILE A 21 14.21 -1.61 48.43
CA ILE A 21 14.19 -2.79 47.57
C ILE A 21 15.35 -2.61 46.60
N GLU A 22 16.34 -3.49 46.69
CA GLU A 22 17.45 -3.58 45.74
C GLU A 22 17.22 -4.82 44.87
N VAL A 23 17.16 -4.65 43.55
CA VAL A 23 17.06 -5.78 42.61
C VAL A 23 18.41 -5.95 41.92
N LYS A 24 19.00 -7.14 42.06
CA LYS A 24 20.19 -7.52 41.29
C LYS A 24 19.78 -8.50 40.21
N GLU A 25 19.90 -8.06 38.96
CA GLU A 25 19.76 -8.94 37.81
C GLU A 25 20.93 -9.92 37.77
N GLN A 26 20.61 -11.17 37.44
CA GLN A 26 21.56 -12.24 37.23
C GLN A 26 21.44 -12.66 35.78
N ASP A 27 22.53 -12.52 35.04
CA ASP A 27 22.62 -12.94 33.65
C ASP A 27 24.01 -13.52 33.39
N GLU A 28 24.11 -14.85 33.50
CA GLU A 28 25.37 -15.56 33.47
C GLU A 28 25.33 -16.71 32.47
N SER A 29 26.35 -16.81 31.61
CA SER A 29 26.51 -17.94 30.69
C SER A 29 26.91 -19.20 31.46
N LEU A 30 26.19 -20.30 31.21
CA LEU A 30 26.46 -21.63 31.75
C LEU A 30 27.30 -22.44 30.77
N ILE A 31 26.89 -22.44 29.50
CA ILE A 31 27.56 -23.11 28.37
C ILE A 31 27.42 -22.16 27.17
N SER A 32 28.47 -22.02 26.38
CA SER A 32 28.47 -21.24 25.14
C SER A 32 29.23 -22.00 24.06
N HIS A 33 28.60 -22.16 22.90
CA HIS A 33 29.23 -22.73 21.71
C HIS A 33 29.32 -21.68 20.62
N LYS A 34 30.41 -21.76 19.85
CA LYS A 34 30.69 -20.89 18.71
C LYS A 34 30.70 -21.73 17.44
N PHE A 35 29.94 -21.29 16.45
CA PHE A 35 29.81 -21.92 15.14
C PHE A 35 30.20 -20.91 14.08
N ASN A 36 31.01 -21.34 13.10
CA ASN A 36 31.33 -20.50 11.95
C ASN A 36 30.19 -20.62 10.94
N VAL A 37 29.63 -19.49 10.52
CA VAL A 37 28.56 -19.42 9.53
C VAL A 37 28.89 -18.38 8.48
N ARG A 38 28.43 -18.58 7.25
CA ARG A 38 28.41 -17.53 6.22
C ARG A 38 27.01 -16.92 6.22
N VAL A 39 26.94 -15.62 6.31
CA VAL A 39 25.69 -14.87 6.40
C VAL A 39 25.61 -13.95 5.20
N MET A 40 24.54 -14.06 4.42
CA MET A 40 24.16 -13.05 3.44
C MET A 40 23.13 -12.12 4.05
N ASP A 41 23.43 -10.82 4.10
CA ASP A 41 22.52 -9.81 4.65
C ASP A 41 21.52 -9.26 3.62
N ALA A 42 20.63 -8.37 4.07
CA ALA A 42 19.65 -7.71 3.22
C ALA A 42 20.23 -6.84 2.09
N ASN A 43 21.51 -6.47 2.18
CA ASN A 43 22.24 -5.76 1.12
C ASN A 43 22.98 -6.72 0.19
N PHE A 44 22.74 -8.04 0.35
CA PHE A 44 23.39 -9.11 -0.41
C PHE A 44 24.91 -9.17 -0.23
N GLU A 45 25.40 -8.66 0.90
CA GLU A 45 26.79 -8.82 1.29
C GLU A 45 26.94 -10.12 2.07
N SER A 46 27.82 -10.99 1.59
CA SER A 46 28.16 -12.25 2.25
C SER A 46 29.39 -12.09 3.12
N LYS A 47 29.27 -12.46 4.39
CA LYS A 47 30.35 -12.39 5.37
C LYS A 47 30.41 -13.64 6.24
N ASN A 48 31.63 -14.09 6.53
CA ASN A 48 31.86 -15.11 7.53
C ASN A 48 31.69 -14.49 8.92
N THR A 49 30.74 -15.01 9.68
CA THR A 49 30.36 -14.50 11.00
C THR A 49 30.39 -15.65 12.00
N GLU A 50 30.73 -15.34 13.25
CA GLU A 50 30.60 -16.28 14.36
C GLU A 50 29.16 -16.24 14.88
N MET A 51 28.49 -17.38 14.86
CA MET A 51 27.21 -17.60 15.54
C MET A 51 27.49 -18.19 16.92
N THR A 52 26.86 -17.67 17.98
CA THR A 52 26.95 -18.26 19.32
C THR A 52 25.63 -18.89 19.75
N LEU A 53 25.70 -20.08 20.34
CA LEU A 53 24.60 -20.69 21.08
C LEU A 53 24.91 -20.58 22.57
N ASP A 54 24.12 -19.77 23.27
CA ASP A 54 24.31 -19.48 24.69
C ASP A 54 23.21 -20.15 25.52
N PHE A 55 23.63 -20.95 26.50
CA PHE A 55 22.82 -21.43 27.60
C PHE A 55 23.07 -20.52 28.79
N ARG A 56 22.09 -19.73 29.20
CA ARG A 56 22.25 -18.68 30.22
C ARG A 56 21.37 -18.96 31.42
N SER A 57 21.85 -18.59 32.60
CA SER A 57 21.03 -18.44 33.80
C SER A 57 20.60 -16.99 33.89
N LYS A 58 19.30 -16.75 33.76
CA LYS A 58 18.68 -15.42 33.87
C LYS A 58 17.75 -15.30 35.06
N GLY A 59 17.52 -14.07 35.48
CA GLY A 59 16.53 -13.71 36.50
C GLY A 59 17.11 -12.71 37.49
N SER A 60 16.64 -12.71 38.73
CA SER A 60 17.06 -11.70 39.70
C SER A 60 17.04 -12.18 41.14
N ILE A 61 17.82 -11.49 41.98
CA ILE A 61 17.76 -11.57 43.44
C ILE A 61 17.29 -10.21 43.94
N THR A 62 16.13 -10.18 44.58
CA THR A 62 15.54 -8.98 45.18
C THR A 62 15.82 -8.97 46.67
N TYR A 63 16.55 -7.97 47.14
CA TYR A 63 16.88 -7.74 48.54
C TYR A 63 15.89 -6.73 49.13
N LYS A 64 15.22 -7.09 50.22
CA LYS A 64 14.24 -6.27 50.93
C LYS A 64 14.74 -5.91 52.32
N GLY A 65 14.78 -4.61 52.61
CA GLY A 65 15.21 -4.05 53.89
C GLY A 65 16.53 -3.28 53.77
N ALA A 66 16.88 -2.56 54.84
CA ALA A 66 18.05 -1.69 54.85
C ALA A 66 19.35 -2.48 54.54
N PRO A 67 20.26 -1.92 53.71
CA PRO A 67 21.57 -2.50 53.45
C PRO A 67 22.33 -2.75 54.76
N PRO A 68 23.01 -3.90 54.90
CA PRO A 68 23.75 -4.19 56.12
C PRO A 68 24.94 -3.24 56.28
N VAL A 69 25.09 -2.65 57.47
CA VAL A 69 26.24 -1.80 57.83
C VAL A 69 27.55 -2.61 57.87
N VAL A 70 27.45 -3.94 58.04
CA VAL A 70 28.58 -4.86 58.09
C VAL A 70 28.27 -6.08 57.23
N SER A 71 29.15 -6.41 56.27
CA SER A 71 28.93 -7.36 55.17
C SER A 71 28.48 -8.78 55.56
N PHE A 72 28.73 -9.22 56.80
CA PHE A 72 28.38 -10.57 57.28
C PHE A 72 27.09 -10.64 58.11
N LYS A 73 26.49 -9.50 58.49
CA LYS A 73 25.25 -9.44 59.28
C LYS A 73 24.08 -9.06 58.38
N GLU A 74 23.69 -9.99 57.52
CA GLU A 74 22.63 -9.78 56.53
C GLU A 74 21.24 -9.98 57.18
N SER A 75 20.61 -8.88 57.60
CA SER A 75 19.26 -8.86 58.19
C SER A 75 18.14 -8.73 57.15
N ARG A 76 18.50 -8.62 55.86
CA ARG A 76 17.54 -8.49 54.78
C ARG A 76 16.85 -9.81 54.48
N VAL A 77 15.64 -9.68 53.95
CA VAL A 77 14.89 -10.78 53.38
C VAL A 77 15.05 -10.70 51.87
N CYS A 78 15.35 -11.82 51.23
CA CYS A 78 15.52 -11.89 49.80
C CYS A 78 14.48 -12.77 49.14
N ASP A 79 14.05 -12.33 47.97
CA ASP A 79 13.39 -13.15 46.99
C ASP A 79 14.39 -13.44 45.88
N PHE A 80 14.27 -14.59 45.23
CA PHE A 80 14.98 -14.82 43.98
C PHE A 80 14.05 -15.47 42.97
N ASN A 81 14.33 -15.22 41.70
CA ASN A 81 13.65 -15.84 40.58
C ASN A 81 14.70 -16.16 39.53
N LEU A 82 14.99 -17.43 39.28
CA LEU A 82 16.00 -17.86 38.31
C LEU A 82 15.45 -18.88 37.32
N TYR A 83 15.83 -18.75 36.07
CA TYR A 83 15.49 -19.67 34.99
C TYR A 83 16.63 -19.77 33.97
N GLY A 84 16.61 -20.82 33.16
CA GLY A 84 17.48 -20.98 32.02
C GLY A 84 16.93 -20.28 30.78
N GLU A 85 17.78 -19.62 30.01
CA GLU A 85 17.45 -19.10 28.68
C GLU A 85 18.39 -19.74 27.66
N LEU A 86 17.82 -20.18 26.54
CA LEU A 86 18.58 -20.62 25.38
C LEU A 86 18.48 -19.53 24.32
N SER A 87 19.60 -19.06 23.80
CA SER A 87 19.61 -18.01 22.79
C SER A 87 20.71 -18.23 21.78
N THR A 88 20.42 -17.91 20.52
CA THR A 88 21.43 -17.80 19.47
C THR A 88 21.78 -16.35 19.21
N ARG A 89 23.05 -16.05 18.93
CA ARG A 89 23.49 -14.72 18.50
C ARG A 89 24.23 -14.80 17.18
N ILE A 90 23.92 -13.89 16.26
CA ILE A 90 24.64 -13.71 14.99
C ILE A 90 24.95 -12.23 14.84
N GLY A 91 26.23 -11.85 14.96
CA GLY A 91 26.61 -10.44 15.10
C GLY A 91 25.98 -9.80 16.34
N ASP A 92 25.23 -8.71 16.15
CA ASP A 92 24.52 -8.01 17.24
C ASP A 92 23.11 -8.57 17.49
N GLU A 93 22.62 -9.46 16.63
CA GLU A 93 21.26 -9.99 16.71
C GLU A 93 21.19 -11.16 17.68
N LEU A 94 20.32 -11.06 18.70
CA LEU A 94 20.06 -12.10 19.69
C LEU A 94 18.64 -12.66 19.51
N THR A 95 18.54 -13.96 19.27
CA THR A 95 17.27 -14.68 19.14
C THR A 95 17.14 -15.66 20.29
N VAL A 96 16.10 -15.50 21.12
CA VAL A 96 15.76 -16.48 22.16
C VAL A 96 15.09 -17.69 21.50
N ILE A 97 15.58 -18.89 21.79
CA ILE A 97 15.00 -20.12 21.27
C ILE A 97 13.75 -20.44 22.10
N GLU A 98 12.61 -20.35 21.45
CA GLU A 98 11.33 -20.70 22.05
C GLU A 98 11.05 -22.19 21.98
N LYS A 99 10.15 -22.64 22.85
CA LYS A 99 9.67 -24.02 22.88
C LYS A 99 9.09 -24.48 21.53
N SER A 100 8.37 -23.58 20.84
CA SER A 100 7.76 -23.83 19.53
C SER A 100 8.81 -24.18 18.46
N ALA A 101 9.97 -23.52 18.49
CA ALA A 101 11.08 -23.80 17.58
C ALA A 101 11.66 -25.20 17.82
N ILE A 102 11.76 -25.63 19.08
CA ILE A 102 12.24 -26.97 19.44
C ILE A 102 11.21 -28.03 19.04
N GLU A 103 9.92 -27.77 19.24
CA GLU A 103 8.85 -28.68 18.81
C GLU A 103 8.81 -28.82 17.29
N LYS A 104 9.09 -27.75 16.52
CA LYS A 104 9.15 -27.80 15.06
C LYS A 104 10.23 -28.75 14.53
N TYR A 105 11.34 -28.87 15.23
CA TYR A 105 12.49 -29.69 14.81
C TYR A 105 12.71 -30.90 15.71
N SER A 106 11.68 -31.32 16.46
CA SER A 106 11.78 -32.39 17.44
C SER A 106 12.20 -33.70 16.80
N ASP A 107 11.71 -34.01 15.59
CA ASP A 107 11.98 -35.27 14.89
C ASP A 107 13.45 -35.47 14.49
N GLN A 108 14.26 -34.41 14.57
CA GLN A 108 15.70 -34.44 14.29
C GLN A 108 16.55 -34.67 15.55
N MET A 109 15.92 -34.77 16.72
CA MET A 109 16.59 -35.02 17.99
C MET A 109 16.54 -36.52 18.31
N LEU A 110 17.57 -37.04 18.97
CA LEU A 110 17.65 -38.46 19.30
C LEU A 110 16.55 -38.90 20.29
N GLU A 111 16.21 -38.04 21.24
CA GLU A 111 15.17 -38.29 22.25
C GLU A 111 14.24 -37.07 22.44
N PRO A 112 13.34 -36.79 21.49
CA PRO A 112 12.64 -35.51 21.43
C PRO A 112 11.80 -35.21 22.67
N GLU A 113 11.10 -36.21 23.21
CA GLU A 113 10.31 -36.07 24.44
C GLU A 113 11.17 -35.72 25.65
N ARG A 114 12.35 -36.36 25.78
CA ARG A 114 13.29 -36.07 26.86
C ARG A 114 13.83 -34.65 26.73
N ILE A 115 14.21 -34.24 25.52
CA ILE A 115 14.75 -32.92 25.24
C ILE A 115 13.72 -31.82 25.49
N LEU A 116 12.48 -32.00 25.03
CA LEU A 116 11.38 -31.07 25.31
C LEU A 116 11.08 -30.96 26.81
N LYS A 117 11.09 -32.08 27.53
CA LYS A 117 10.92 -32.09 28.99
C LYS A 117 12.06 -31.33 29.68
N ASN A 118 13.29 -31.55 29.25
CA ASN A 118 14.46 -30.87 29.78
C ASN A 118 14.48 -29.37 29.46
N PHE A 119 14.08 -28.99 28.26
CA PHE A 119 13.94 -27.59 27.86
C PHE A 119 12.87 -26.88 28.69
N ARG A 120 11.69 -27.49 28.85
CA ARG A 120 10.62 -26.98 29.73
C ARG A 120 11.13 -26.82 31.16
N ALA A 121 11.87 -27.80 31.68
CA ALA A 121 12.42 -27.73 33.02
C ALA A 121 13.52 -26.66 33.13
N PHE A 122 14.37 -26.50 32.11
CA PHE A 122 15.44 -25.51 32.08
C PHE A 122 14.88 -24.08 32.09
N THR A 123 13.85 -23.83 31.29
CA THR A 123 13.19 -22.52 31.15
C THR A 123 12.19 -22.19 32.26
N LEU A 124 11.80 -23.19 33.08
CA LEU A 124 10.85 -22.97 34.17
C LEU A 124 11.48 -22.10 35.28
N PRO A 125 10.82 -21.00 35.68
CA PRO A 125 11.28 -20.18 36.80
C PRO A 125 11.27 -20.95 38.11
N ASN A 126 12.41 -20.91 38.79
CA ASN A 126 12.53 -21.34 40.18
C ASN A 126 12.57 -20.08 41.05
N SER A 127 11.44 -19.82 41.70
CA SER A 127 11.24 -18.62 42.51
C SER A 127 11.03 -18.96 43.97
N TYR A 128 11.70 -18.22 44.86
CA TYR A 128 11.43 -18.24 46.30
C TYR A 128 11.20 -16.83 46.79
N GLN A 129 10.30 -16.71 47.76
CA GLN A 129 9.99 -15.45 48.41
C GLN A 129 10.25 -15.56 49.91
N GLY A 130 10.69 -14.46 50.53
CA GLY A 130 10.71 -14.33 51.98
C GLY A 130 11.85 -15.08 52.67
N LEU A 131 12.95 -15.40 51.99
CA LEU A 131 14.07 -16.15 52.58
C LEU A 131 15.11 -15.22 53.24
N PRO A 132 15.79 -15.65 54.32
CA PRO A 132 17.01 -14.97 54.75
C PRO A 132 18.00 -14.90 53.58
N CYS A 133 18.54 -13.73 53.28
CA CYS A 133 19.32 -13.51 52.05
C CYS A 133 20.51 -14.47 51.86
N GLN A 134 21.21 -14.85 52.93
CA GLN A 134 22.27 -15.87 52.85
C GLN A 134 21.75 -17.21 52.32
N LYS A 135 20.57 -17.64 52.80
CA LYS A 135 19.91 -18.86 52.33
C LYS A 135 19.41 -18.71 50.90
N ALA A 136 18.82 -17.55 50.55
CA ALA A 136 18.37 -17.26 49.19
C ALA A 136 19.54 -17.37 48.18
N ILE A 137 20.67 -16.72 48.48
CA ILE A 137 21.88 -16.75 47.65
C ILE A 137 22.44 -18.17 47.54
N PHE A 138 22.50 -18.92 48.65
CA PHE A 138 22.97 -20.31 48.62
C PHE A 138 22.07 -21.20 47.74
N VAL A 139 20.75 -21.10 47.89
CA VAL A 139 19.79 -21.89 47.09
C VAL A 139 19.84 -21.48 45.62
N ALA A 140 19.93 -20.17 45.34
CA ALA A 140 20.07 -19.64 43.98
C ALA A 140 21.34 -20.19 43.29
N ASN A 141 22.49 -20.10 43.96
CA ASN A 141 23.76 -20.62 43.45
C ASN A 141 23.72 -22.15 43.27
N ALA A 142 23.11 -22.88 44.20
CA ALA A 142 22.94 -24.32 44.09
C ALA A 142 22.02 -24.68 42.91
N TYR A 143 20.92 -23.95 42.70
CA TYR A 143 20.02 -24.16 41.57
C TYR A 143 20.74 -23.92 40.25
N LYS A 144 21.45 -22.79 40.12
CA LYS A 144 22.24 -22.45 38.94
C LYS A 144 23.33 -23.49 38.63
N ASN A 145 24.24 -23.72 39.57
CA ASN A 145 25.44 -24.52 39.32
C ASN A 145 25.17 -26.04 39.30
N LYS A 146 24.02 -26.50 39.78
CA LYS A 146 23.65 -27.93 39.80
C LYS A 146 22.50 -28.26 38.87
N SER A 147 21.37 -27.56 39.01
CA SER A 147 20.15 -27.92 38.29
C SER A 147 20.14 -27.35 36.87
N LEU A 148 20.36 -26.03 36.73
CA LEU A 148 20.42 -25.39 35.41
C LEU A 148 21.61 -25.92 34.60
N PHE A 149 22.80 -26.01 35.22
CA PHE A 149 23.99 -26.54 34.54
C PHE A 149 23.82 -27.99 34.06
N ARG A 150 23.19 -28.87 34.86
CA ARG A 150 22.92 -30.25 34.41
C ARG A 150 21.93 -30.27 33.24
N ARG A 151 20.87 -29.47 33.32
CA ARG A 151 19.87 -29.38 32.24
C ARG A 151 20.48 -28.81 30.96
N SER A 152 21.38 -27.83 31.07
CA SER A 152 22.09 -27.31 29.90
C SER A 152 22.98 -28.38 29.28
N LEU A 153 23.69 -29.20 30.06
CA LEU A 153 24.47 -30.34 29.52
C LEU A 153 23.60 -31.36 28.77
N GLU A 154 22.38 -31.62 29.27
CA GLU A 154 21.46 -32.54 28.61
C GLU A 154 20.94 -31.96 27.28
N LEU A 155 20.67 -30.66 27.21
CA LEU A 155 20.30 -29.97 25.97
C LEU A 155 21.49 -29.80 25.00
N ASP A 156 22.70 -29.68 25.53
CA ASP A 156 23.93 -29.49 24.74
C ASP A 156 24.23 -30.65 23.79
N SER A 157 23.75 -31.84 24.14
CA SER A 157 23.86 -33.03 23.29
C SER A 157 23.16 -32.89 21.93
N GLU A 158 22.22 -31.94 21.79
CA GLU A 158 21.43 -31.68 20.57
C GLU A 158 21.69 -30.28 19.99
N LYS A 159 22.86 -29.69 20.29
CA LYS A 159 23.19 -28.30 19.93
C LYS A 159 23.01 -27.95 18.45
N GLU A 160 23.28 -28.88 17.54
CA GLU A 160 23.11 -28.68 16.09
C GLU A 160 21.64 -28.58 15.69
N ALA A 161 20.77 -29.40 16.28
CA ALA A 161 19.32 -29.30 16.07
C ALA A 161 18.75 -27.99 16.66
N LEU A 162 19.29 -27.53 17.80
CA LEU A 162 18.85 -26.30 18.46
C LEU A 162 19.11 -25.02 17.66
N ILE A 163 20.16 -25.01 16.82
CA ILE A 163 20.49 -23.86 15.96
C ILE A 163 19.74 -23.86 14.62
N LEU A 164 18.98 -24.91 14.29
CA LEU A 164 18.25 -25.02 13.01
C LEU A 164 17.31 -23.84 12.74
N ASN A 165 16.66 -23.31 13.78
CA ASN A 165 15.73 -22.20 13.60
C ASN A 165 16.42 -20.94 13.04
N SER A 166 17.67 -20.71 13.41
CA SER A 166 18.46 -19.58 12.92
C SER A 166 18.80 -19.74 11.43
N PHE A 167 19.03 -20.95 10.94
CA PHE A 167 19.31 -21.20 9.51
C PHE A 167 18.07 -21.16 8.62
N THR A 168 16.95 -21.69 9.14
CA THR A 168 15.73 -21.94 8.37
C THR A 168 14.77 -20.75 8.35
N SER A 169 14.84 -19.87 9.35
CA SER A 169 13.99 -18.69 9.46
C SER A 169 14.83 -17.48 9.88
N PRO A 170 15.73 -17.01 8.99
CA PRO A 170 16.55 -15.87 9.28
C PRO A 170 15.69 -14.59 9.38
N SER A 171 16.17 -13.62 10.15
CA SER A 171 15.54 -12.32 10.33
C SER A 171 15.58 -11.45 9.08
N GLU A 172 14.86 -10.33 9.06
CA GLU A 172 14.88 -9.42 7.89
C GLU A 172 16.27 -8.84 7.60
N SER A 173 17.13 -8.68 8.61
CA SER A 173 18.52 -8.26 8.43
C SER A 173 19.39 -9.32 7.73
N THR A 174 18.93 -10.57 7.68
CA THR A 174 19.68 -11.71 7.16
C THR A 174 18.86 -12.47 6.11
N LEU A 175 19.35 -12.54 4.88
CA LEU A 175 18.64 -13.26 3.82
C LEU A 175 18.85 -14.77 3.89
N PHE A 176 20.10 -15.21 4.09
CA PHE A 176 20.50 -16.61 4.11
C PHE A 176 21.64 -16.82 5.11
N ILE A 177 21.63 -17.97 5.79
CA ILE A 177 22.69 -18.39 6.70
C ILE A 177 23.13 -19.79 6.28
N TYR A 178 24.41 -19.94 5.99
CA TYR A 178 25.03 -21.20 5.59
C TYR A 178 25.97 -21.70 6.69
N PRO A 179 25.82 -22.95 7.16
CA PRO A 179 26.77 -23.53 8.09
C PRO A 179 28.12 -23.78 7.41
N LEU A 180 29.23 -23.39 8.06
CA LEU A 180 30.60 -23.69 7.62
C LEU A 180 31.27 -24.79 8.45
N PHE A 181 30.51 -25.42 9.35
CA PHE A 181 30.92 -26.54 10.18
C PHE A 181 30.23 -27.81 9.71
N GLU A 182 30.76 -28.95 10.12
CA GLU A 182 30.19 -30.25 9.81
C GLU A 182 28.85 -30.41 10.52
N ILE A 183 27.81 -30.77 9.76
CA ILE A 183 26.48 -31.10 10.24
C ILE A 183 26.05 -32.43 9.62
N ASP A 184 25.19 -33.16 10.33
CA ASP A 184 24.60 -34.39 9.79
C ASP A 184 23.84 -34.13 8.47
N GLU A 185 23.87 -35.12 7.57
CA GLU A 185 23.28 -35.00 6.23
C GLU A 185 21.77 -34.72 6.27
N GLN A 186 21.05 -35.24 7.28
CA GLN A 186 19.62 -34.95 7.46
C GLN A 186 19.40 -33.48 7.81
N LEU A 187 20.18 -32.94 8.74
CA LEU A 187 20.13 -31.52 9.12
C LEU A 187 20.51 -30.62 7.94
N LYS A 188 21.53 -31.01 7.18
CA LYS A 188 21.96 -30.30 5.98
C LYS A 188 20.84 -30.23 4.95
N THR A 189 20.19 -31.35 4.65
CA THR A 189 19.05 -31.42 3.73
C THR A 189 17.91 -30.49 4.17
N ILE A 190 17.64 -30.40 5.48
CA ILE A 190 16.60 -29.51 6.03
C ILE A 190 16.96 -28.04 5.82
N VAL A 191 18.21 -27.65 6.10
CA VAL A 191 18.68 -26.28 5.89
C VAL A 191 18.57 -25.92 4.41
N GLU A 192 19.03 -26.80 3.52
CA GLU A 192 18.99 -26.59 2.08
C GLU A 192 17.56 -26.48 1.56
N ASN A 193 16.67 -27.42 1.91
CA ASN A 193 15.26 -27.37 1.53
C ASN A 193 14.57 -26.12 2.08
N SER A 194 14.93 -25.67 3.27
CA SER A 194 14.40 -24.43 3.84
C SER A 194 14.86 -23.19 3.07
N ILE A 195 16.12 -23.15 2.63
CA ILE A 195 16.62 -22.06 1.77
C ILE A 195 15.85 -22.04 0.46
N VAL A 196 15.67 -23.19 -0.20
CA VAL A 196 14.88 -23.30 -1.44
C VAL A 196 13.45 -22.82 -1.22
N ASN A 197 12.76 -23.32 -0.18
CA ASN A 197 11.40 -22.89 0.14
C ASN A 197 11.32 -21.39 0.44
N ASN A 198 12.30 -20.83 1.16
CA ASN A 198 12.35 -19.39 1.42
C ASN A 198 12.47 -18.58 0.12
N VAL A 199 13.26 -19.04 -0.85
CA VAL A 199 13.35 -18.42 -2.18
C VAL A 199 12.00 -18.45 -2.89
N TYR A 200 11.37 -19.61 -2.99
CA TYR A 200 10.07 -19.74 -3.67
C TYR A 200 8.98 -18.95 -2.96
N LYS A 201 9.00 -18.88 -1.63
CA LYS A 201 8.05 -18.08 -0.87
C LYS A 201 8.22 -16.59 -1.12
N ARG A 202 9.47 -16.10 -1.21
CA ARG A 202 9.76 -14.68 -1.50
C ARG A 202 9.43 -14.31 -2.95
N VAL A 203 9.84 -15.14 -3.91
CA VAL A 203 9.67 -14.84 -5.34
C VAL A 203 8.25 -15.17 -5.80
N TRP A 204 7.72 -16.35 -5.49
CA TRP A 204 6.46 -16.86 -6.03
C TRP A 204 5.29 -16.88 -5.05
N ASN A 205 5.52 -16.54 -3.77
CA ASN A 205 4.51 -16.59 -2.70
C ASN A 205 3.90 -17.99 -2.51
N ARG A 206 4.72 -19.04 -2.64
CA ARG A 206 4.37 -20.44 -2.37
C ARG A 206 5.62 -21.23 -1.93
N ASP A 207 5.41 -22.40 -1.37
CA ASP A 207 6.50 -23.35 -1.14
C ASP A 207 6.97 -24.00 -2.46
N ALA A 208 8.19 -24.51 -2.45
CA ALA A 208 8.76 -25.26 -3.57
C ALA A 208 8.11 -26.64 -3.66
N ILE A 209 7.97 -27.14 -4.89
CA ILE A 209 7.50 -28.52 -5.13
C ILE A 209 8.68 -29.47 -5.37
N ASP A 210 8.44 -30.78 -5.30
CA ASP A 210 9.51 -31.80 -5.21
C ASP A 210 10.59 -31.69 -6.30
N TYR A 211 10.22 -31.45 -7.56
CA TYR A 211 11.22 -31.32 -8.63
C TYR A 211 12.02 -30.01 -8.52
N GLU A 212 11.46 -28.96 -7.94
CA GLU A 212 12.15 -27.67 -7.75
C GLU A 212 13.21 -27.74 -6.65
N LEU A 213 13.00 -28.63 -5.67
CA LEU A 213 14.03 -28.98 -4.69
C LEU A 213 15.20 -29.70 -5.34
N LEU A 214 14.92 -30.59 -6.29
CA LEU A 214 15.95 -31.29 -7.07
C LEU A 214 16.68 -30.34 -8.04
N ASP A 215 15.95 -29.46 -8.71
CA ASP A 215 16.51 -28.50 -9.65
C ASP A 215 17.39 -27.46 -8.94
N ALA A 216 17.18 -27.22 -7.64
CA ALA A 216 18.04 -26.34 -6.85
C ALA A 216 19.48 -26.87 -6.71
N GLU A 217 19.71 -28.17 -6.91
CA GLU A 217 21.05 -28.77 -6.82
C GLU A 217 22.06 -28.17 -7.79
N GLN A 218 21.61 -27.72 -8.96
CA GLN A 218 22.49 -27.14 -9.97
C GLN A 218 23.17 -25.84 -9.51
N PHE A 219 22.64 -25.19 -8.47
CA PHE A 219 23.20 -23.95 -7.94
C PHE A 219 24.19 -24.19 -6.79
N LYS A 220 24.16 -25.37 -6.15
CA LYS A 220 24.89 -25.62 -4.88
C LYS A 220 26.41 -25.66 -5.02
N ASP A 221 26.94 -25.68 -6.24
CA ASP A 221 28.38 -25.54 -6.49
C ASP A 221 28.89 -24.13 -6.15
N SER A 222 28.01 -23.13 -6.06
CA SER A 222 28.34 -21.76 -5.68
C SER A 222 28.33 -21.54 -4.16
N GLU A 223 29.20 -20.64 -3.69
CA GLU A 223 29.27 -20.24 -2.28
C GLU A 223 27.98 -19.56 -1.79
N ASP A 224 27.30 -18.81 -2.66
CA ASP A 224 26.08 -18.05 -2.36
C ASP A 224 24.88 -18.58 -3.15
N TRP A 225 24.81 -19.89 -3.32
CA TRP A 225 23.84 -20.59 -4.17
C TRP A 225 22.38 -20.22 -3.91
N GLY A 226 22.00 -19.92 -2.66
CA GLY A 226 20.63 -19.51 -2.33
C GLY A 226 20.25 -18.17 -2.99
N TYR A 227 21.21 -17.27 -3.15
CA TYR A 227 21.02 -16.03 -3.92
C TYR A 227 21.00 -16.29 -5.43
N GLU A 228 21.84 -17.19 -5.94
CA GLU A 228 21.82 -17.54 -7.36
C GLU A 228 20.48 -18.17 -7.76
N LEU A 229 19.95 -19.06 -6.93
CA LEU A 229 18.60 -19.59 -7.08
C LEU A 229 17.57 -18.45 -7.03
N GLN A 230 17.66 -17.54 -6.05
CA GLN A 230 16.75 -16.39 -5.95
C GLN A 230 16.79 -15.51 -7.20
N TYR A 231 17.99 -15.25 -7.73
CA TYR A 231 18.20 -14.46 -8.94
C TYR A 231 17.58 -15.16 -10.16
N ALA A 232 17.85 -16.46 -10.35
CA ALA A 232 17.29 -17.24 -11.45
C ALA A 232 15.75 -17.30 -11.40
N GLN A 233 15.18 -17.49 -10.20
CA GLN A 233 13.73 -17.46 -10.01
C GLN A 233 13.14 -16.06 -10.24
N ALA A 234 13.83 -15.01 -9.81
CA ALA A 234 13.42 -13.64 -10.07
C ALA A 234 13.48 -13.29 -11.56
N GLU A 235 14.48 -13.78 -12.28
CA GLU A 235 14.60 -13.62 -13.73
C GLU A 235 13.45 -14.32 -14.46
N LEU A 236 13.13 -15.55 -14.08
CA LEU A 236 12.00 -16.29 -14.64
C LEU A 236 10.68 -15.55 -14.38
N LYS A 237 10.45 -15.11 -13.14
CA LYS A 237 9.26 -14.33 -12.79
C LYS A 237 9.19 -13.00 -13.55
N ASN A 238 10.31 -12.30 -13.70
CA ASN A 238 10.39 -11.06 -14.49
C ASN A 238 10.02 -11.32 -15.95
N SER A 239 10.55 -12.40 -16.55
CA SER A 239 10.22 -12.82 -17.92
C SER A 239 8.73 -13.10 -18.11
N ASP A 240 8.11 -13.83 -17.17
CA ASP A 240 6.68 -14.14 -17.24
C ASP A 240 5.81 -12.89 -17.07
N LEU A 241 6.12 -12.06 -16.07
CA LEU A 241 5.41 -10.81 -15.83
C LEU A 241 5.60 -9.83 -17.00
N SER A 242 6.75 -9.85 -17.66
CA SER A 242 7.10 -8.86 -18.68
C SER A 242 6.21 -8.98 -19.92
N LYS A 243 5.97 -10.22 -20.36
CA LYS A 243 5.10 -10.51 -21.50
C LYS A 243 3.66 -10.08 -21.21
N ASP A 244 3.21 -10.31 -19.98
CA ASP A 244 1.86 -9.96 -19.53
C ASP A 244 1.69 -8.43 -19.44
N ILE A 245 2.65 -7.72 -18.87
CA ILE A 245 2.63 -6.25 -18.82
C ILE A 245 2.67 -5.63 -20.22
N ASP A 246 3.55 -6.08 -21.11
CA ASP A 246 3.65 -5.48 -22.45
C ASP A 246 2.32 -5.61 -23.21
N LEU A 247 1.63 -6.75 -23.09
CA LEU A 247 0.29 -6.96 -23.66
C LEU A 247 -0.77 -6.07 -23.00
N LYS A 248 -0.80 -6.01 -21.66
CA LYS A 248 -1.75 -5.21 -20.90
C LYS A 248 -1.59 -3.71 -21.15
N MET A 249 -0.34 -3.23 -21.24
CA MET A 249 -0.03 -1.82 -21.49
C MET A 249 -0.42 -1.40 -22.91
N ASN A 250 -0.19 -2.24 -23.90
CA ASN A 250 -0.69 -2.01 -25.26
C ASN A 250 -2.23 -1.95 -25.28
N ALA A 251 -2.90 -2.89 -24.61
CA ALA A 251 -4.35 -2.91 -24.51
C ALA A 251 -4.92 -1.66 -23.81
N ILE A 252 -4.28 -1.21 -22.72
CA ILE A 252 -4.65 0.05 -22.05
C ILE A 252 -4.48 1.24 -22.99
N THR A 253 -3.37 1.29 -23.73
CA THR A 253 -3.08 2.39 -24.65
C THR A 253 -4.11 2.43 -25.79
N GLU A 254 -4.40 1.29 -26.41
CA GLU A 254 -5.42 1.17 -27.46
C GLU A 254 -6.81 1.53 -26.94
N GLN A 255 -7.18 1.04 -25.75
CA GLN A 255 -8.45 1.34 -25.12
C GLN A 255 -8.55 2.83 -24.72
N ASN A 256 -7.45 3.45 -24.29
CA ASN A 256 -7.39 4.88 -24.02
C ASN A 256 -7.64 5.69 -25.30
N ILE A 257 -6.95 5.37 -26.39
CA ILE A 257 -7.16 6.03 -27.69
C ILE A 257 -8.62 5.86 -28.17
N LEU A 258 -9.20 4.66 -27.99
CA LEU A 258 -10.60 4.41 -28.33
C LEU A 258 -11.53 5.30 -27.49
N VAL A 259 -11.33 5.36 -26.18
CA VAL A 259 -12.13 6.19 -25.27
C VAL A 259 -11.99 7.68 -25.62
N ASP A 260 -10.77 8.15 -25.87
CA ASP A 260 -10.49 9.54 -26.27
C ASP A 260 -11.24 9.89 -27.57
N ASN A 261 -11.18 9.03 -28.60
CA ASN A 261 -11.90 9.24 -29.86
C ASN A 261 -13.42 9.27 -29.64
N LEU A 262 -13.97 8.33 -28.85
CA LEU A 262 -15.41 8.31 -28.57
C LEU A 262 -15.86 9.55 -27.80
N ILE A 263 -15.03 10.06 -26.88
CA ILE A 263 -15.28 11.30 -26.16
C ILE A 263 -15.24 12.49 -27.14
N GLU A 264 -14.22 12.58 -27.98
CA GLU A 264 -14.06 13.67 -28.97
C GLU A 264 -15.25 13.70 -29.95
N ASP A 265 -15.62 12.56 -30.53
CA ASP A 265 -16.75 12.44 -31.46
C ASP A 265 -18.06 12.88 -30.78
N PHE A 266 -18.33 12.37 -29.57
CA PHE A 266 -19.51 12.76 -28.79
C PHE A 266 -19.54 14.27 -28.50
N TRP A 267 -18.38 14.86 -28.20
CA TRP A 267 -18.25 16.29 -27.96
C TRP A 267 -18.55 17.12 -29.20
N VAL A 268 -17.99 16.73 -30.35
CA VAL A 268 -18.19 17.41 -31.63
C VAL A 268 -19.65 17.36 -32.06
N ASP A 269 -20.30 16.20 -31.90
CA ASP A 269 -21.65 15.98 -32.40
C ASP A 269 -22.73 16.59 -31.51
N HIS A 270 -22.50 16.65 -30.20
CA HIS A 270 -23.57 16.98 -29.24
C HIS A 270 -23.26 18.14 -28.31
N CYS A 271 -21.99 18.39 -28.00
CA CYS A 271 -21.63 19.31 -26.92
C CYS A 271 -21.14 20.69 -27.36
N LEU A 272 -20.85 20.92 -28.66
CA LEU A 272 -20.36 22.23 -29.14
C LEU A 272 -21.34 23.38 -28.93
N ASN A 273 -22.65 23.10 -28.96
CA ASN A 273 -23.71 24.11 -28.80
C ASN A 273 -24.34 24.08 -27.39
N THR A 274 -23.74 23.37 -26.44
CA THR A 274 -24.32 23.10 -25.12
C THR A 274 -24.78 24.35 -24.39
N GLU A 275 -24.05 25.46 -24.46
CA GLU A 275 -24.44 26.70 -23.77
C GLU A 275 -25.82 27.20 -24.21
N ILE A 276 -26.13 27.06 -25.50
CA ILE A 276 -27.42 27.45 -26.07
C ILE A 276 -28.49 26.40 -25.74
N ASP A 277 -28.15 25.12 -25.92
CA ASP A 277 -29.07 24.00 -25.69
C ASP A 277 -29.49 23.90 -24.22
N TYR A 278 -28.56 24.18 -23.30
CA TYR A 278 -28.80 24.13 -21.86
C TYR A 278 -29.78 25.22 -21.40
N GLU A 279 -29.75 26.40 -22.00
CA GLU A 279 -30.80 27.42 -21.77
C GLU A 279 -32.18 26.90 -22.18
N PHE A 280 -32.29 26.22 -23.32
CA PHE A 280 -33.55 25.61 -23.77
C PHE A 280 -34.00 24.46 -22.87
N TYR A 281 -33.06 23.63 -22.40
CA TYR A 281 -33.30 22.56 -21.44
C TYR A 281 -33.80 23.09 -20.08
N GLU A 282 -33.19 24.14 -19.53
CA GLU A 282 -33.65 24.75 -18.28
C GLU A 282 -35.04 25.37 -18.43
N LEU A 283 -35.30 26.05 -19.55
CA LEU A 283 -36.61 26.66 -19.85
C LEU A 283 -37.72 25.61 -20.00
N SER A 284 -37.44 24.49 -20.68
CA SER A 284 -38.40 23.39 -20.86
C SER A 284 -38.70 22.66 -19.54
N THR A 285 -37.67 22.39 -18.73
CA THR A 285 -37.83 21.78 -17.40
C THR A 285 -38.65 22.67 -16.45
N CYS A 286 -38.45 23.99 -16.50
CA CYS A 286 -39.26 24.95 -15.75
C CYS A 286 -40.73 24.98 -16.20
N ARG A 287 -40.99 24.78 -17.51
CA ARG A 287 -42.34 24.73 -18.06
C ARG A 287 -43.07 23.44 -17.65
N ASP A 288 -42.39 22.30 -17.67
CA ASP A 288 -42.98 21.01 -17.28
C ASP A 288 -43.26 20.91 -15.77
N LEU A 289 -42.42 21.51 -14.92
CA LEU A 289 -42.68 21.65 -13.48
C LEU A 289 -43.91 22.53 -13.19
N ASN A 290 -44.13 23.57 -14.00
CA ASN A 290 -45.32 24.41 -13.89
C ASN A 290 -46.58 23.68 -14.38
N ASN A 291 -46.48 22.89 -15.47
CA ASN A 291 -47.61 22.16 -16.05
C ASN A 291 -48.03 20.93 -15.22
N ARG A 292 -47.09 20.18 -14.62
CA ARG A 292 -47.41 19.01 -13.76
C ARG A 292 -48.13 19.38 -12.45
N ARG A 293 -48.20 20.66 -12.08
CA ARG A 293 -48.97 21.14 -10.92
C ARG A 293 -50.37 21.63 -11.28
N GLU A 294 -50.70 21.79 -12.57
CA GLU A 294 -52.05 22.17 -13.00
C GLU A 294 -53.06 21.01 -12.90
N THR A 295 -52.61 19.79 -12.62
CA THR A 295 -53.48 18.61 -12.41
C THR A 295 -53.98 18.43 -10.98
N HIS A 296 -53.63 19.30 -10.02
CA HIS A 296 -54.25 19.29 -8.69
C HIS A 296 -55.28 20.43 -8.57
N SER A 297 -56.53 20.03 -8.41
CA SER A 297 -57.74 20.85 -8.55
C SER A 297 -57.77 22.12 -7.71
N GLY A 298 -58.24 23.20 -8.35
CA GLY A 298 -59.32 24.07 -7.87
C GLY A 298 -59.21 24.64 -6.45
N ILE A 299 -59.03 25.96 -6.39
CA ILE A 299 -59.38 26.90 -5.30
C ILE A 299 -58.18 27.61 -4.62
N PHE A 300 -56.93 27.20 -4.81
CA PHE A 300 -55.77 27.88 -4.16
C PHE A 300 -54.97 28.87 -5.04
N HIS A 301 -55.55 29.39 -6.13
CA HIS A 301 -54.79 30.17 -7.13
C HIS A 301 -54.26 31.53 -6.66
N SER A 302 -54.89 32.22 -5.70
CA SER A 302 -54.43 33.57 -5.30
C SER A 302 -53.30 33.58 -4.27
N ILE A 303 -53.21 32.56 -3.41
CA ILE A 303 -52.06 32.36 -2.49
C ILE A 303 -50.87 31.77 -3.28
N LEU A 304 -51.15 30.98 -4.32
CA LEU A 304 -50.15 30.45 -5.23
C LEU A 304 -49.59 31.50 -6.21
N ASP A 305 -50.24 32.62 -6.49
CA ASP A 305 -49.70 33.66 -7.40
C ASP A 305 -48.58 34.50 -6.76
N ASN A 306 -48.65 34.76 -5.44
CA ASN A 306 -47.50 35.30 -4.71
C ASN A 306 -46.41 34.23 -4.50
N GLN A 307 -46.78 32.95 -4.44
CA GLN A 307 -45.82 31.87 -4.59
C GLN A 307 -45.36 31.65 -6.04
N ARG A 308 -46.06 32.10 -7.09
CA ARG A 308 -45.62 32.06 -8.51
C ARG A 308 -44.47 33.03 -8.69
N SER A 309 -44.60 34.26 -8.20
CA SER A 309 -43.46 35.17 -8.14
C SER A 309 -42.29 34.56 -7.35
N SER A 310 -42.56 33.75 -6.33
CA SER A 310 -41.53 33.13 -5.49
C SER A 310 -40.98 31.82 -6.07
N ALA A 311 -41.73 31.14 -6.94
CA ALA A 311 -41.43 29.84 -7.54
C ALA A 311 -40.75 30.00 -8.90
N THR A 312 -41.20 30.95 -9.73
CA THR A 312 -40.47 31.41 -10.91
C THR A 312 -39.19 32.14 -10.51
N LYS A 313 -39.21 32.90 -9.40
CA LYS A 313 -37.96 33.35 -8.76
C LYS A 313 -37.19 32.20 -8.12
N ARG A 314 -37.78 31.11 -7.63
CA ARG A 314 -37.02 29.93 -7.13
C ARG A 314 -36.42 29.08 -8.25
N CYS A 315 -37.02 28.98 -9.43
CA CYS A 315 -36.35 28.40 -10.61
C CYS A 315 -35.16 29.25 -11.04
N GLN A 316 -35.23 30.57 -10.85
CA GLN A 316 -34.10 31.48 -11.06
C GLN A 316 -33.17 31.62 -9.83
N SER A 317 -33.60 31.26 -8.60
CA SER A 317 -32.87 31.50 -7.34
C SER A 317 -32.32 30.24 -6.67
N LEU A 318 -32.82 29.04 -7.00
CA LEU A 318 -32.21 27.77 -6.58
C LEU A 318 -30.92 27.51 -7.38
N THR A 319 -30.83 28.00 -8.62
CA THR A 319 -29.59 28.00 -9.41
C THR A 319 -28.63 29.13 -9.05
N SER A 320 -29.12 30.29 -8.58
CA SER A 320 -28.28 31.50 -8.46
C SER A 320 -27.90 31.95 -7.04
N ILE A 321 -28.36 31.30 -5.97
CA ILE A 321 -28.04 31.74 -4.59
C ILE A 321 -27.30 30.67 -3.77
N GLU A 322 -27.58 29.36 -3.90
CA GLU A 322 -26.85 28.33 -3.15
C GLU A 322 -25.59 27.79 -3.89
N ASN A 323 -25.46 27.97 -5.20
CA ASN A 323 -24.30 27.52 -6.01
C ASN A 323 -23.45 28.66 -6.58
N ARG A 324 -23.39 29.83 -5.94
CA ARG A 324 -22.54 30.95 -6.42
C ARG A 324 -21.04 30.63 -6.45
N SER A 325 -20.61 29.52 -5.86
CA SER A 325 -19.23 29.05 -5.91
C SER A 325 -18.93 28.09 -7.06
N PHE A 326 -19.93 27.57 -7.77
CA PHE A 326 -19.70 26.55 -8.80
C PHE A 326 -20.62 26.76 -10.03
N MET A 327 -20.05 27.31 -11.11
CA MET A 327 -20.71 27.36 -12.41
C MET A 327 -20.37 26.07 -13.17
N LYS A 328 -21.41 25.37 -13.64
CA LYS A 328 -21.22 24.14 -14.42
C LYS A 328 -20.47 24.44 -15.72
N SER A 329 -19.47 23.62 -16.04
CA SER A 329 -18.77 23.67 -17.33
C SER A 329 -19.71 23.29 -18.48
N ALA A 330 -19.32 23.61 -19.72
CA ALA A 330 -20.03 23.13 -20.90
C ALA A 330 -20.13 21.59 -20.92
N GLY A 331 -19.09 20.88 -20.45
CA GLY A 331 -19.13 19.42 -20.37
C GLY A 331 -20.18 18.93 -19.36
N GLU A 332 -20.22 19.54 -18.17
CA GLU A 332 -21.18 19.19 -17.14
C GLU A 332 -22.63 19.42 -17.60
N LYS A 333 -22.89 20.52 -18.31
CA LYS A 333 -24.18 20.82 -18.91
C LYS A 333 -24.57 19.80 -19.99
N CYS A 334 -23.64 19.44 -20.88
CA CYS A 334 -23.89 18.48 -21.97
C CYS A 334 -24.22 17.09 -21.42
N ILE A 335 -23.45 16.64 -20.43
CA ILE A 335 -23.65 15.35 -19.76
C ILE A 335 -25.01 15.31 -19.07
N GLU A 336 -25.42 16.38 -18.40
CA GLU A 336 -26.71 16.45 -17.73
C GLU A 336 -27.88 16.34 -18.71
N MET A 337 -27.83 17.11 -19.80
CA MET A 337 -28.84 17.07 -20.85
C MET A 337 -28.92 15.71 -21.53
N THR A 338 -27.76 15.09 -21.79
CA THR A 338 -27.69 13.76 -22.39
C THR A 338 -28.30 12.71 -21.47
N LYS A 339 -27.99 12.73 -20.17
CA LYS A 339 -28.60 11.83 -19.18
C LYS A 339 -30.11 12.00 -19.09
N ALA A 340 -30.59 13.24 -19.24
CA ALA A 340 -32.01 13.57 -19.30
C ALA A 340 -32.69 13.14 -20.61
N GLY A 341 -31.91 12.74 -21.63
CA GLY A 341 -32.42 12.31 -22.94
C GLY A 341 -32.80 13.48 -23.86
N PHE A 342 -32.28 14.69 -23.62
CA PHE A 342 -32.59 15.89 -24.39
C PHE A 342 -32.22 15.73 -25.88
N TYR A 343 -31.06 15.11 -26.16
CA TYR A 343 -30.59 14.82 -27.51
C TYR A 343 -31.19 13.54 -28.13
N GLY A 344 -32.06 12.82 -27.40
CA GLY A 344 -32.65 11.56 -27.82
C GLY A 344 -32.05 10.34 -27.11
N GLN A 345 -32.66 9.17 -27.34
CA GLN A 345 -32.24 7.92 -26.70
C GLN A 345 -30.93 7.37 -27.27
N GLU A 346 -30.69 7.53 -28.57
CA GLU A 346 -29.46 7.06 -29.24
C GLU A 346 -28.21 7.71 -28.63
N THR A 347 -28.19 9.03 -28.48
CA THR A 347 -27.10 9.78 -27.82
C THR A 347 -26.91 9.39 -26.36
N LYS A 348 -28.00 9.05 -25.66
CA LYS A 348 -27.93 8.56 -24.27
C LYS A 348 -27.30 7.16 -24.19
N ASP A 349 -27.59 6.30 -25.16
CA ASP A 349 -27.00 4.96 -25.26
C ASP A 349 -25.51 5.06 -25.62
N GLU A 350 -25.13 5.99 -26.50
CA GLU A 350 -23.74 6.30 -26.84
C GLU A 350 -22.95 6.79 -25.61
N PHE A 351 -23.49 7.78 -24.87
CA PHE A 351 -22.88 8.26 -23.62
C PHE A 351 -22.72 7.13 -22.57
N SER A 352 -23.70 6.22 -22.51
CA SER A 352 -23.63 5.05 -21.64
C SER A 352 -22.53 4.07 -22.08
N ASN A 353 -22.33 3.91 -23.39
CA ASN A 353 -21.22 3.12 -23.95
C ASN A 353 -19.85 3.74 -23.62
N ILE A 354 -19.71 5.06 -23.75
CA ILE A 354 -18.49 5.80 -23.37
C ILE A 354 -18.18 5.55 -21.89
N THR A 355 -19.17 5.76 -21.02
CA THR A 355 -19.04 5.55 -19.57
C THR A 355 -18.64 4.11 -19.23
N ARG A 356 -19.18 3.13 -19.95
CA ARG A 356 -18.82 1.71 -19.78
C ARG A 356 -17.36 1.44 -20.17
N ASN A 357 -16.91 1.99 -21.30
CA ASN A 357 -15.52 1.82 -21.76
C ASN A 357 -14.53 2.48 -20.80
N ILE A 358 -14.90 3.63 -20.23
CA ILE A 358 -14.19 4.30 -19.15
C ILE A 358 -14.03 3.38 -17.94
N GLN A 359 -15.12 2.77 -17.45
CA GLN A 359 -15.05 1.88 -16.28
C GLN A 359 -14.17 0.65 -16.52
N ILE A 360 -14.20 0.08 -17.72
CA ILE A 360 -13.33 -1.04 -18.12
C ILE A 360 -11.86 -0.61 -18.10
N LEU A 361 -11.56 0.57 -18.62
CA LEU A 361 -10.21 1.13 -18.61
C LEU A 361 -9.72 1.44 -17.19
N GLU A 362 -10.55 2.07 -16.35
CA GLU A 362 -10.30 2.33 -14.92
C GLU A 362 -9.93 1.04 -14.17
N TYR A 363 -10.72 -0.01 -14.36
CA TYR A 363 -10.43 -1.31 -13.78
C TYR A 363 -9.07 -1.85 -14.24
N SER A 364 -8.76 -1.69 -15.53
CA SER A 364 -7.51 -2.16 -16.13
C SER A 364 -6.30 -1.39 -15.61
N VAL A 365 -6.43 -0.07 -15.41
CA VAL A 365 -5.42 0.80 -14.76
C VAL A 365 -5.17 0.37 -13.32
N VAL A 366 -6.22 0.08 -12.55
CA VAL A 366 -6.07 -0.39 -11.16
C VAL A 366 -5.33 -1.73 -11.09
N GLN A 367 -5.69 -2.69 -11.95
CA GLN A 367 -5.01 -3.99 -11.99
C GLN A 367 -3.53 -3.85 -12.37
N ASN A 368 -3.20 -3.05 -13.37
CA ASN A 368 -1.81 -2.83 -13.77
C ASN A 368 -0.98 -2.11 -12.71
N ASN A 369 -1.59 -1.22 -11.91
CA ASN A 369 -0.93 -0.63 -10.74
C ASN A 369 -0.53 -1.69 -9.70
N ILE A 370 -1.31 -2.75 -9.52
CA ILE A 370 -0.96 -3.87 -8.63
C ILE A 370 0.24 -4.63 -9.22
N ASP A 371 0.21 -4.89 -10.52
CA ASP A 371 1.31 -5.58 -11.22
C ASP A 371 2.63 -4.80 -11.12
N ILE A 372 2.61 -3.47 -11.30
CA ILE A 372 3.80 -2.61 -11.12
C ILE A 372 4.34 -2.67 -9.68
N LYS A 373 3.47 -2.70 -8.66
CA LYS A 373 3.90 -2.87 -7.26
C LYS A 373 4.56 -4.24 -7.01
N ASN A 374 4.12 -5.28 -7.73
CA ASN A 374 4.77 -6.59 -7.66
C ASN A 374 6.19 -6.54 -8.23
N TYR A 375 6.44 -5.74 -9.28
CA TYR A 375 7.79 -5.48 -9.80
C TYR A 375 8.68 -4.77 -8.78
N GLU A 376 8.17 -3.76 -8.09
CA GLU A 376 8.91 -3.07 -7.02
C GLU A 376 9.29 -4.02 -5.88
N THR A 377 8.45 -5.02 -5.60
CA THR A 377 8.76 -6.07 -4.62
C THR A 377 9.83 -7.02 -5.14
N LEU A 378 9.76 -7.40 -6.41
CA LEU A 378 10.76 -8.25 -7.06
C LEU A 378 12.14 -7.57 -7.12
N ALA A 379 12.19 -6.25 -7.33
CA ALA A 379 13.42 -5.48 -7.32
C ALA A 379 14.20 -5.62 -6.00
N LYS A 380 13.50 -5.71 -4.87
CA LYS A 380 14.11 -5.86 -3.54
C LYS A 380 14.76 -7.23 -3.32
N LEU A 381 14.48 -8.21 -4.19
CA LEU A 381 15.03 -9.57 -4.09
C LEU A 381 16.33 -9.74 -4.88
N VAL A 382 16.78 -8.71 -5.59
CA VAL A 382 18.00 -8.77 -6.41
C VAL A 382 18.93 -7.63 -6.07
N LYS A 383 20.24 -7.85 -6.23
CA LYS A 383 21.25 -6.81 -6.00
C LYS A 383 20.98 -5.57 -6.85
N SER A 384 21.11 -4.39 -6.24
CA SER A 384 20.78 -3.11 -6.90
C SER A 384 21.66 -2.78 -8.11
N ASP A 385 22.88 -3.30 -8.14
CA ASP A 385 23.85 -3.16 -9.23
C ASP A 385 23.70 -4.23 -10.32
N SER A 386 22.75 -5.17 -10.17
CA SER A 386 22.50 -6.21 -11.16
C SER A 386 21.76 -5.68 -12.40
N VAL A 387 22.00 -6.35 -13.54
CA VAL A 387 21.30 -6.06 -14.80
C VAL A 387 19.80 -6.26 -14.63
N LEU A 388 19.39 -7.39 -14.02
CA LEU A 388 17.98 -7.70 -13.76
C LEU A 388 17.28 -6.64 -12.91
N HIS A 389 17.94 -6.09 -11.88
CA HIS A 389 17.38 -4.99 -11.10
C HIS A 389 17.08 -3.76 -11.97
N SER A 390 18.02 -3.40 -12.84
CA SER A 390 17.84 -2.27 -13.77
C SER A 390 16.70 -2.51 -14.76
N GLU A 391 16.58 -3.73 -15.29
CA GLU A 391 15.49 -4.13 -16.20
C GLU A 391 14.12 -4.07 -15.52
N ILE A 392 14.01 -4.60 -14.29
CA ILE A 392 12.80 -4.54 -13.46
C ILE A 392 12.38 -3.09 -13.25
N LEU A 393 13.33 -2.20 -12.89
CA LEU A 393 13.05 -0.78 -12.68
C LEU A 393 12.60 -0.08 -13.96
N GLN A 394 13.28 -0.31 -15.08
CA GLN A 394 12.90 0.29 -16.37
C GLN A 394 11.48 -0.10 -16.78
N ARG A 395 11.10 -1.37 -16.59
CA ARG A 395 9.73 -1.84 -16.89
C ARG A 395 8.69 -1.24 -15.95
N SER A 396 8.98 -1.20 -14.65
CA SER A 396 8.08 -0.58 -13.66
C SER A 396 7.85 0.91 -13.97
N GLU A 397 8.89 1.63 -14.37
CA GLU A 397 8.84 3.05 -14.74
C GLU A 397 8.09 3.27 -16.05
N LEU A 398 8.30 2.42 -17.05
CA LEU A 398 7.54 2.46 -18.30
C LEU A 398 6.05 2.27 -18.03
N GLY A 399 5.69 1.26 -17.24
CA GLY A 399 4.31 1.01 -16.83
C GLY A 399 3.70 2.21 -16.12
N ARG A 400 4.43 2.81 -15.17
CA ARG A 400 3.97 3.99 -14.42
C ARG A 400 3.69 5.18 -15.34
N LYS A 401 4.59 5.47 -16.28
CA LYS A 401 4.40 6.55 -17.27
C LYS A 401 3.17 6.35 -18.15
N ILE A 402 2.91 5.11 -18.57
CA ILE A 402 1.70 4.80 -19.34
C ILE A 402 0.47 5.06 -18.47
N LEU A 403 0.43 4.57 -17.24
CA LEU A 403 -0.71 4.78 -16.34
C LEU A 403 -0.94 6.26 -15.98
N GLU A 404 0.11 7.06 -15.83
CA GLU A 404 0.01 8.52 -15.60
C GLU A 404 -0.55 9.27 -16.81
N SER A 405 -0.41 8.73 -18.02
CA SER A 405 -0.94 9.34 -19.24
C SER A 405 -2.44 9.10 -19.44
N VAL A 406 -3.05 8.21 -18.66
CA VAL A 406 -4.45 7.82 -18.81
C VAL A 406 -5.34 8.71 -17.93
N ASP A 407 -5.83 9.82 -18.50
CA ASP A 407 -6.75 10.74 -17.83
C ASP A 407 -7.82 11.29 -18.78
N TRP A 408 -8.98 10.65 -18.75
CA TRP A 408 -10.14 10.96 -19.61
C TRP A 408 -11.27 11.65 -18.85
N THR A 409 -11.28 11.58 -17.52
CA THR A 409 -12.35 12.18 -16.71
C THR A 409 -12.37 13.68 -16.93
N HIS A 410 -11.19 14.31 -16.99
CA HIS A 410 -11.07 15.73 -17.33
C HIS A 410 -11.46 16.07 -18.78
N GLN A 411 -11.42 15.11 -19.72
CA GLN A 411 -11.81 15.30 -21.12
C GLN A 411 -13.33 15.30 -21.30
N LEU A 412 -14.08 14.50 -20.53
CA LEU A 412 -15.55 14.60 -20.49
C LEU A 412 -16.05 15.90 -19.87
N PHE A 413 -15.28 16.46 -18.93
CA PHE A 413 -15.62 17.72 -18.26
C PHE A 413 -14.95 18.94 -18.90
N TYR A 414 -14.30 18.77 -20.07
CA TYR A 414 -13.51 19.81 -20.70
C TYR A 414 -14.32 21.10 -20.77
N GLN A 415 -13.94 22.06 -19.93
CA GLN A 415 -14.18 23.44 -20.26
C GLN A 415 -13.19 23.69 -21.38
N GLY A 416 -13.64 23.76 -22.63
CA GLY A 416 -12.82 24.41 -23.65
C GLY A 416 -12.49 25.78 -23.09
N ASN A 417 -11.31 25.96 -22.48
CA ASN A 417 -10.92 27.22 -21.87
C ASN A 417 -11.03 28.27 -22.96
N ILE A 418 -12.04 29.12 -22.85
CA ILE A 418 -11.97 30.43 -22.20
C ILE A 418 -10.77 31.21 -22.73
N GLU A 419 -10.96 31.74 -23.93
CA GLU A 419 -10.93 33.20 -24.11
C GLU A 419 -12.21 33.62 -24.81
N LEU A 420 -13.36 33.47 -24.13
CA LEU A 420 -14.47 34.35 -24.44
C LEU A 420 -14.16 35.69 -23.77
N ASN A 421 -13.29 36.46 -24.44
CA ASN A 421 -13.68 37.84 -24.68
C ASN A 421 -15.01 37.76 -25.43
N PHE A 422 -16.11 37.58 -24.69
CA PHE A 422 -17.41 37.94 -25.20
C PHE A 422 -17.30 39.42 -25.47
N ASP A 423 -17.10 39.74 -26.75
CA ASP A 423 -17.37 41.05 -27.26
C ASP A 423 -18.82 41.34 -26.87
N GLU A 424 -18.98 42.16 -25.84
CA GLU A 424 -20.26 42.51 -25.24
C GLU A 424 -21.22 43.02 -26.33
N ASP A 425 -20.65 43.52 -27.43
CA ASP A 425 -21.34 43.99 -28.62
C ASP A 425 -21.87 42.86 -29.51
N LYS A 426 -21.20 41.69 -29.60
CA LYS A 426 -21.74 40.50 -30.31
C LYS A 426 -22.88 39.84 -29.54
N LEU A 427 -22.81 39.79 -28.21
CA LEU A 427 -23.92 39.29 -27.40
C LEU A 427 -25.12 40.25 -27.47
N LYS A 428 -24.87 41.57 -27.42
CA LYS A 428 -25.89 42.60 -27.66
C LYS A 428 -26.45 42.55 -29.09
N GLU A 429 -25.66 42.17 -30.10
CA GLU A 429 -26.08 41.98 -31.50
C GLU A 429 -27.01 40.76 -31.65
N ILE A 430 -26.67 39.62 -31.04
CA ILE A 430 -27.52 38.41 -31.02
C ILE A 430 -28.84 38.69 -30.27
N LEU A 431 -28.76 39.36 -29.12
CA LEU A 431 -29.93 39.77 -28.33
C LEU A 431 -30.75 40.87 -29.03
N ARG A 432 -30.12 41.74 -29.83
CA ARG A 432 -30.81 42.71 -30.71
C ARG A 432 -31.50 42.03 -31.88
N ARG A 433 -30.88 41.03 -32.51
CA ARG A 433 -31.48 40.25 -33.61
C ARG A 433 -32.71 39.45 -33.17
N ARG A 434 -32.77 39.04 -31.90
CA ARG A 434 -33.98 38.44 -31.29
C ARG A 434 -35.16 39.39 -31.11
N ARG A 435 -35.00 40.72 -31.21
CA ARG A 435 -36.11 41.69 -31.11
C ARG A 435 -36.80 41.99 -32.45
N ILE A 436 -36.30 41.51 -33.59
CA ILE A 436 -36.78 42.00 -34.90
C ILE A 436 -37.73 41.04 -35.63
N TYR A 437 -37.84 39.74 -35.30
CA TYR A 437 -38.84 38.88 -35.96
C TYR A 437 -39.50 37.86 -35.01
N PRO A 438 -40.71 38.15 -34.51
CA PRO A 438 -41.49 37.24 -33.64
C PRO A 438 -42.20 36.10 -34.39
N GLU A 439 -42.32 36.14 -35.70
CA GLU A 439 -43.12 35.18 -36.47
C GLU A 439 -42.47 34.98 -37.84
N ILE A 440 -42.09 33.74 -38.16
CA ILE A 440 -42.32 33.05 -39.44
C ILE A 440 -41.84 31.61 -39.22
N LEU A 441 -42.82 30.76 -38.92
CA LEU A 441 -42.78 29.31 -38.98
C LEU A 441 -43.33 28.89 -40.37
N ASN A 442 -42.51 28.21 -41.17
CA ASN A 442 -42.90 27.33 -42.30
C ASN A 442 -43.47 27.92 -43.62
N PRO A 443 -43.41 27.14 -44.75
CA PRO A 443 -43.00 27.60 -46.09
C PRO A 443 -44.16 27.79 -47.09
N LEU A 444 -43.89 28.25 -48.33
CA LEU A 444 -44.55 27.79 -49.60
C LEU A 444 -44.05 28.53 -50.87
N GLY A 445 -43.72 27.75 -51.92
CA GLY A 445 -44.26 27.96 -53.28
C GLY A 445 -43.50 28.80 -54.32
N ASN A 446 -42.95 28.13 -55.35
CA ASN A 446 -42.39 28.66 -56.60
C ASN A 446 -43.35 29.58 -57.41
N ASN A 447 -42.79 30.59 -58.11
CA ASN A 447 -43.10 30.90 -59.52
C ASN A 447 -42.14 31.98 -60.09
N GLY A 448 -41.28 31.60 -61.04
CA GLY A 448 -40.72 32.51 -62.06
C GLY A 448 -39.22 32.82 -61.99
N PRO A 449 -38.42 32.50 -63.04
CA PRO A 449 -36.97 32.70 -63.07
C PRO A 449 -36.52 33.97 -63.81
N ARG A 450 -35.37 34.53 -63.39
CA ARG A 450 -34.29 35.04 -64.27
C ARG A 450 -33.00 35.29 -63.46
N ASN A 451 -32.09 34.33 -63.55
CA ASN A 451 -30.64 34.51 -63.39
C ASN A 451 -30.10 35.40 -64.57
N PRO A 452 -28.83 35.89 -64.63
CA PRO A 452 -27.63 35.36 -63.95
C PRO A 452 -26.51 36.37 -63.53
N LEU A 453 -25.50 35.83 -62.82
CA LEU A 453 -24.09 36.26 -62.67
C LEU A 453 -23.71 36.99 -61.35
N GLY A 454 -23.07 36.24 -60.43
CA GLY A 454 -22.49 36.66 -59.14
C GLY A 454 -21.04 37.23 -59.23
N PRO A 455 -20.15 37.09 -58.21
CA PRO A 455 -20.30 36.46 -56.89
C PRO A 455 -20.19 37.44 -55.70
N GLU A 456 -20.87 37.15 -54.59
CA GLU A 456 -20.47 37.66 -53.28
C GLU A 456 -19.34 36.80 -52.70
N ASN A 457 -18.35 37.48 -52.11
CA ASN A 457 -17.13 36.91 -51.57
C ASN A 457 -17.42 36.01 -50.34
N PRO A 458 -16.86 34.78 -50.28
CA PRO A 458 -16.83 34.03 -49.03
C PRO A 458 -15.80 34.63 -48.06
N ILE A 459 -16.21 34.77 -46.80
CA ILE A 459 -15.30 34.97 -45.66
C ILE A 459 -14.74 33.60 -45.31
N TYR A 460 -13.43 33.42 -45.48
CA TYR A 460 -12.71 32.23 -45.06
C TYR A 460 -12.40 32.36 -43.56
N LEU A 461 -12.88 31.41 -42.75
CA LEU A 461 -12.38 31.20 -41.39
C LEU A 461 -11.22 30.21 -41.46
N GLU A 462 -10.02 30.69 -41.15
CA GLU A 462 -8.83 29.87 -40.92
C GLU A 462 -9.09 28.90 -39.75
N ARG A 463 -8.75 27.62 -39.96
CA ARG A 463 -8.73 26.61 -38.90
C ARG A 463 -7.28 26.47 -38.41
N ASN A 464 -7.04 26.82 -37.15
CA ASN A 464 -5.77 26.53 -36.49
C ASN A 464 -5.93 25.26 -35.64
N PHE A 465 -5.18 24.22 -35.96
CA PHE A 465 -5.01 23.04 -35.13
C PHE A 465 -3.79 23.24 -34.22
N MET A 466 -3.92 22.94 -32.93
CA MET A 466 -2.77 22.83 -32.03
C MET A 466 -2.51 21.36 -31.72
N GLN A 467 -1.34 20.87 -32.11
CA GLN A 467 -0.84 19.55 -31.70
C GLN A 467 0.20 19.76 -30.59
N ARG A 468 0.03 19.06 -29.47
CA ARG A 468 0.99 19.09 -28.35
C ARG A 468 2.10 18.09 -28.66
N ASN A 469 3.32 18.56 -28.92
CA ASN A 469 4.49 17.68 -29.03
C ASN A 469 5.16 17.49 -27.66
N SER A 470 5.76 16.32 -27.48
CA SER A 470 6.34 15.76 -26.24
C SER A 470 7.48 16.55 -25.59
N SER A 471 7.78 17.76 -26.06
CA SER A 471 8.79 18.68 -25.50
C SER A 471 8.21 20.00 -24.96
N GLY A 472 6.89 20.17 -24.92
CA GLY A 472 6.25 21.30 -24.24
C GLY A 472 6.31 22.66 -24.96
N SER A 473 6.73 22.71 -26.23
CA SER A 473 6.59 23.91 -27.07
C SER A 473 5.53 23.73 -28.18
N THR A 474 4.64 24.72 -28.30
CA THR A 474 3.55 24.75 -29.29
C THR A 474 4.07 25.31 -30.61
N THR A 475 3.96 24.53 -31.69
CA THR A 475 4.22 25.04 -33.05
C THR A 475 2.93 24.97 -33.86
N VAL A 476 2.55 26.09 -34.48
CA VAL A 476 1.38 26.19 -35.36
C VAL A 476 1.73 25.58 -36.72
N LEU A 477 0.98 24.57 -37.15
CA LEU A 477 1.09 24.01 -38.50
C LEU A 477 -0.05 24.54 -39.37
N ASN A 478 0.29 25.40 -40.32
CA ASN A 478 -0.62 25.82 -41.38
C ASN A 478 -0.65 24.76 -42.48
N ILE A 479 -1.72 23.97 -42.54
CA ILE A 479 -2.00 23.08 -43.67
C ILE A 479 -3.02 23.76 -44.59
N PRO A 480 -2.66 24.12 -45.83
CA PRO A 480 -3.63 24.68 -46.76
C PRO A 480 -4.62 23.60 -47.21
N ALA A 481 -5.91 23.93 -47.21
CA ALA A 481 -6.97 23.06 -47.69
C ALA A 481 -6.75 22.71 -49.18
N ARG A 482 -6.68 21.42 -49.51
CA ARG A 482 -6.78 20.95 -50.90
C ARG A 482 -8.23 21.13 -51.39
N ARG A 483 -8.34 21.60 -52.62
CA ARG A 483 -9.58 21.95 -53.34
C ARG A 483 -10.58 20.82 -53.46
#